data_AF-A0A2W5IE64-F1
#
_entry.id   AF-A0A2W5IE64-F1
#
_cell.length_a   1.000
_cell.length_b   1.000
_cell.length_c   1.000
_cell.angle_alpha   90.00
_cell.angle_beta   90.00
_cell.angle_gamma   90.00
#
_symmetry.space_group_name_H-M   'P 1'
#
loop_
_entity.id
_entity.type
_entity.pdbx_description
1 polymer ?
#
loop_
_entity_poly.entity_id
_entity_poly.type
_entity_poly.pdbx_seq_one_letter_code
_entity_poly.pdbx_strand_id
1 'polypeptide(L)'
;MPARTFDFPIDKQHAKRHNELIGDRRRLQISSLILTIIMGVLTYYAYDKGVNIFWVSVLCVLTVVSAVVMVWIPTAIGSIDKTFKKSPLVPAIIADTRENGMTLLALVDLSKKPDEFTQWALVARDVHDIPGLRKVIGQKVPCVAVTGSEKVLHKKDYWDLATPMPIAWGTTDRTVIADARRTIPTTEWDILARLRPRLEEVRKQRNDVLLLNEEDLPK
;
A
#
# COMPACT_ATOMS: atom_id res chain seq x y z
N MET A 1 17.20 0.89 -15.67
CA MET A 1 16.65 2.28 -15.70
C MET A 1 16.54 2.74 -14.25
N PRO A 2 17.09 3.90 -13.86
CA PRO A 2 17.11 4.31 -12.46
C PRO A 2 15.72 4.75 -11.97
N ALA A 3 15.46 4.53 -10.68
CA ALA A 3 14.24 4.94 -9.99
C ALA A 3 14.10 6.49 -10.02
N ARG A 4 12.93 7.00 -10.44
CA ARG A 4 12.69 8.44 -10.62
C ARG A 4 11.73 8.95 -9.55
N THR A 5 12.04 10.07 -8.93
CA THR A 5 11.10 10.72 -7.98
C THR A 5 10.26 11.75 -8.73
N PHE A 6 8.96 11.82 -8.46
CA PHE A 6 8.04 12.78 -9.08
C PHE A 6 7.38 13.63 -7.98
N ASP A 7 7.64 14.94 -7.96
CA ASP A 7 7.05 15.85 -6.98
C ASP A 7 5.80 16.52 -7.56
N PHE A 8 4.73 16.55 -6.78
CA PHE A 8 3.46 17.19 -7.16
C PHE A 8 2.73 17.76 -5.94
N PRO A 9 1.89 18.80 -6.13
CA PRO A 9 1.05 19.32 -5.06
C PRO A 9 -0.03 18.29 -4.70
N ILE A 10 0.03 17.79 -3.46
CA ILE A 10 -0.93 16.80 -2.94
C ILE A 10 -2.13 17.52 -2.33
N ASP A 11 -3.33 17.19 -2.81
CA ASP A 11 -4.57 17.57 -2.16
C ASP A 11 -4.84 16.60 -0.99
N LYS A 12 -4.56 17.09 0.22
CA LYS A 12 -4.69 16.31 1.46
C LYS A 12 -6.12 15.89 1.77
N GLN A 13 -7.13 16.68 1.36
CA GLN A 13 -8.53 16.33 1.61
C GLN A 13 -8.99 15.22 0.65
N HIS A 14 -8.60 15.30 -0.62
CA HIS A 14 -8.86 14.26 -1.61
C HIS A 14 -8.14 12.95 -1.28
N ALA A 15 -6.86 13.03 -0.90
CA ALA A 15 -6.07 11.88 -0.50
C ALA A 15 -6.65 11.15 0.71
N LYS A 16 -7.21 11.86 1.69
CA LYS A 16 -7.89 11.22 2.83
C LYS A 16 -9.15 10.44 2.46
N ARG A 17 -9.84 10.83 1.38
CA ARG A 17 -11.10 10.18 0.95
C ARG A 17 -10.86 8.96 0.08
N HIS A 18 -9.84 8.99 -0.79
CA HIS A 18 -9.63 7.95 -1.81
C HIS A 18 -8.45 7.03 -1.52
N ASN A 19 -7.56 7.39 -0.60
CA ASN A 19 -6.50 6.47 -0.20
C ASN A 19 -7.08 5.37 0.70
N GLU A 20 -7.26 4.19 0.13
CA GLU A 20 -7.83 3.01 0.79
C GLU A 20 -7.03 2.61 2.05
N LEU A 21 -5.72 2.90 2.08
CA LEU A 21 -4.91 2.69 3.29
C LEU A 21 -5.39 3.51 4.49
N ILE A 22 -6.10 4.61 4.27
CA ILE A 22 -6.67 5.46 5.31
C ILE A 22 -8.07 4.97 5.71
N GLY A 23 -8.83 4.46 4.73
CA GLY A 23 -10.13 3.80 4.98
C GLY A 23 -9.96 2.56 5.87
N ASP A 24 -9.03 1.68 5.52
CA ASP A 24 -8.72 0.48 6.31
C ASP A 24 -8.20 0.84 7.71
N ARG A 25 -7.41 1.91 7.83
CA ARG A 25 -6.97 2.46 9.13
C ARG A 25 -8.15 2.89 10.00
N ARG A 26 -9.10 3.65 9.44
CA ARG A 26 -10.26 4.13 10.19
C ARG A 26 -11.14 2.98 10.64
N ARG A 27 -11.31 1.96 9.80
CA ARG A 27 -12.05 0.73 10.16
C ARG A 27 -11.35 -0.03 11.28
N LEU A 28 -10.03 -0.20 11.22
CA LEU A 28 -9.24 -0.84 12.28
C LEU A 28 -9.33 -0.06 13.60
N GLN A 29 -9.26 1.28 13.54
CA GLN A 29 -9.43 2.15 14.72
C GLN A 29 -10.82 2.05 15.32
N ILE A 30 -11.87 2.02 14.49
CA ILE A 30 -13.26 1.85 14.95
C ILE A 30 -13.42 0.47 15.60
N SER A 31 -12.90 -0.59 14.99
CA SER A 31 -12.92 -1.94 15.58
C SER A 31 -12.15 -1.97 16.91
N SER A 32 -11.00 -1.32 16.99
CA SER A 32 -10.23 -1.20 18.23
C SER A 32 -11.00 -0.45 19.30
N LEU A 33 -11.64 0.67 18.97
CA LEU A 33 -12.47 1.46 19.89
C LEU A 33 -13.66 0.64 20.42
N ILE A 34 -14.37 -0.04 19.53
CA ILE A 34 -15.49 -0.92 19.92
C ILE A 34 -15.00 -2.02 20.86
N LEU A 35 -13.87 -2.65 20.54
CA LEU A 35 -13.27 -3.69 21.37
C LEU A 35 -12.86 -3.14 22.75
N THR A 36 -12.25 -1.96 22.81
CA THR A 36 -11.89 -1.30 24.08
C THR A 36 -13.13 -1.03 24.93
N ILE A 37 -14.24 -0.57 24.33
CA ILE A 37 -15.51 -0.34 25.04
C ILE A 37 -16.08 -1.66 25.58
N ILE A 38 -16.14 -2.70 24.75
CA ILE A 38 -16.64 -4.03 25.16
C ILE A 38 -15.80 -4.60 26.31
N MET A 39 -14.47 -4.56 26.19
CA MET A 39 -13.56 -5.04 27.23
C MET A 39 -13.66 -4.22 28.51
N GLY A 40 -13.82 -2.89 28.41
CA GLY A 40 -14.06 -2.03 29.57
C GLY A 40 -15.34 -2.39 30.32
N VAL A 41 -16.44 -2.61 29.60
CA VAL A 41 -17.72 -3.04 30.19
C VAL A 41 -17.62 -4.42 30.84
N LEU A 42 -16.97 -5.37 30.17
CA LEU A 42 -16.73 -6.71 30.73
C LEU A 42 -15.85 -6.67 31.98
N THR A 43 -14.83 -5.82 32.00
CA THR A 43 -13.94 -5.63 33.16
C THR A 43 -14.74 -5.10 34.35
N TYR A 44 -15.59 -4.09 34.12
CA TYR A 44 -16.45 -3.53 35.15
C TYR A 44 -17.46 -4.55 35.69
N TYR A 45 -18.13 -5.30 34.81
CA TYR A 45 -19.10 -6.32 35.22
C TYR A 45 -18.45 -7.49 35.98
N ALA A 46 -17.25 -7.92 35.58
CA ALA A 46 -16.50 -8.94 36.30
C ALA A 46 -16.09 -8.47 37.72
N TYR A 47 -15.74 -7.18 37.86
CA TYR A 47 -15.47 -6.57 39.16
C TYR A 47 -16.72 -6.54 40.05
N ASP A 48 -17.87 -6.10 39.51
CA ASP A 48 -19.14 -6.03 40.25
C ASP A 48 -19.64 -7.42 40.70
N LYS A 49 -19.45 -8.46 39.87
CA LYS A 49 -19.80 -9.85 40.21
C LYS A 49 -18.83 -10.52 41.19
N GLY A 50 -17.80 -9.83 41.67
CA GLY A 50 -16.83 -10.38 42.62
C GLY A 50 -15.97 -11.51 42.03
N VAL A 51 -15.74 -11.48 40.71
CA VAL A 51 -14.81 -12.42 40.06
C VAL A 51 -13.41 -12.24 40.65
N ASN A 52 -12.64 -13.33 40.72
CA ASN A 52 -11.29 -13.31 41.25
C ASN A 52 -10.46 -12.16 40.66
N ILE A 53 -9.79 -11.41 41.53
CA ILE A 53 -8.99 -10.23 41.21
C ILE A 53 -7.94 -10.49 40.11
N PHE A 54 -7.45 -11.73 40.00
CA PHE A 54 -6.55 -12.16 38.94
C PHE A 54 -7.17 -12.03 37.54
N TRP A 55 -8.44 -12.41 37.36
CA TRP A 55 -9.10 -12.32 36.05
C TRP A 55 -9.48 -10.87 35.71
N VAL A 56 -9.85 -10.08 36.71
CA VAL A 56 -10.13 -8.64 36.54
C VAL A 56 -8.86 -7.89 36.12
N SER A 57 -7.70 -8.22 36.68
CA SER A 57 -6.43 -7.59 36.31
C SER A 57 -6.00 -7.94 34.88
N VAL A 58 -6.17 -9.19 34.44
CA VAL A 58 -5.93 -9.61 33.05
C VAL A 58 -6.81 -8.83 32.07
N LEU A 59 -8.11 -8.67 32.37
CA LEU A 59 -9.03 -7.91 31.53
C LEU A 59 -8.68 -6.42 31.47
N CYS A 60 -8.25 -5.84 32.59
CA CYS A 60 -7.77 -4.46 32.67
C CYS A 60 -6.53 -4.26 31.78
N VAL A 61 -5.55 -5.16 31.85
CA VAL A 61 -4.35 -5.11 30.99
C VAL A 61 -4.74 -5.20 29.51
N LEU A 62 -5.64 -6.12 29.13
CA LEU A 62 -6.13 -6.23 27.75
C LEU A 62 -6.81 -4.94 27.26
N THR A 63 -7.60 -4.30 28.13
CA THR A 63 -8.26 -3.02 27.83
C THR A 63 -7.21 -1.92 27.59
N VAL A 64 -6.21 -1.81 28.46
CA VAL A 64 -5.11 -0.83 28.31
C VAL A 64 -4.32 -1.07 27.04
N VAL A 65 -3.96 -2.32 26.73
CA VAL A 65 -3.25 -2.66 25.48
C VAL A 65 -4.07 -2.23 24.25
N SER A 66 -5.39 -2.49 24.24
CA SER A 66 -6.25 -2.07 23.13
C SER A 66 -6.33 -0.54 22.96
N ALA A 67 -6.35 0.22 24.07
CA ALA A 67 -6.34 1.67 24.05
C ALA A 67 -5.00 2.24 23.55
N VAL A 68 -3.88 1.61 23.94
CA VAL A 68 -2.54 1.97 23.45
C VAL A 68 -2.46 1.77 21.93
N VAL A 69 -2.95 0.64 21.42
CA VAL A 69 -3.00 0.35 19.98
C VAL A 69 -3.82 1.42 19.22
N MET A 70 -4.96 1.85 19.78
CA MET A 70 -5.78 2.93 19.22
C MET A 70 -5.00 4.26 19.05
N VAL A 71 -4.17 4.62 20.04
CA VAL A 71 -3.41 5.89 20.05
C VAL A 71 -2.11 5.81 19.23
N TRP A 72 -1.46 4.65 19.16
CA TRP A 72 -0.16 4.48 18.51
C TRP A 72 -0.23 4.25 16.99
N ILE A 73 -1.25 3.55 16.49
CA ILE A 73 -1.42 3.33 15.03
C ILE A 73 -1.38 4.62 14.20
N PRO A 74 -2.05 5.73 14.60
CA PRO A 74 -2.05 6.95 13.78
C PRO A 74 -0.71 7.69 13.77
N THR A 75 0.15 7.54 14.80
CA THR A 75 1.42 8.27 14.90
C THR A 75 2.59 7.55 14.24
N ALA A 76 2.55 6.23 14.14
CA ALA A 76 3.63 5.42 13.56
C ALA A 76 3.78 5.57 12.03
N ILE A 77 2.72 5.95 11.31
CA ILE A 77 2.77 6.14 9.86
C ILE A 77 2.85 7.63 9.56
N GLY A 78 4.07 8.10 9.30
CA GLY A 78 4.40 9.50 9.03
C GLY A 78 3.53 10.15 7.94
N SER A 79 3.54 11.49 7.91
CA SER A 79 2.73 12.31 7.01
C SER A 79 2.79 11.81 5.55
N ILE A 80 1.61 11.54 4.96
CA ILE A 80 1.38 11.09 3.58
C ILE A 80 2.27 11.85 2.58
N ASP A 81 2.45 13.15 2.81
CA ASP A 81 3.32 14.02 2.03
C ASP A 81 4.75 13.50 1.88
N LYS A 82 5.33 12.95 2.96
CA LYS A 82 6.71 12.43 2.95
C LYS A 82 6.80 11.09 2.23
N THR A 83 5.75 10.27 2.28
CA THR A 83 5.71 8.97 1.60
C THR A 83 5.56 9.15 0.10
N PHE A 84 4.60 9.95 -0.36
CA PHE A 84 4.44 10.21 -1.79
C PHE A 84 5.63 10.96 -2.39
N LYS A 85 6.21 11.96 -1.69
CA LYS A 85 7.37 12.72 -2.21
C LYS A 85 8.68 11.93 -2.29
N LYS A 86 8.84 10.85 -1.51
CA LYS A 86 10.07 10.05 -1.50
C LYS A 86 9.96 8.77 -2.32
N SER A 87 8.75 8.39 -2.70
CA SER A 87 8.51 7.15 -3.44
C SER A 87 8.79 7.34 -4.93
N PRO A 88 9.46 6.37 -5.57
CA PRO A 88 9.71 6.43 -6.99
C PRO A 88 8.42 6.27 -7.80
N LEU A 89 8.35 7.00 -8.90
CA LEU A 89 7.34 6.90 -9.93
C LEU A 89 7.51 5.57 -10.67
N VAL A 90 6.42 4.82 -10.76
CA VAL A 90 6.36 3.50 -11.38
C VAL A 90 5.15 3.40 -12.30
N PRO A 91 5.24 2.64 -13.41
CA PRO A 91 4.08 2.34 -14.21
C PRO A 91 3.26 1.24 -13.57
N ALA A 92 1.94 1.37 -13.69
CA ALA A 92 1.00 0.30 -13.39
C ALA A 92 -0.09 0.23 -14.47
N ILE A 93 -0.58 -0.96 -14.74
CA ILE A 93 -1.72 -1.17 -15.63
C ILE A 93 -2.84 -1.87 -14.88
N ILE A 94 -4.09 -1.66 -15.30
CA ILE A 94 -5.20 -2.52 -14.86
C ILE A 94 -4.99 -3.89 -15.49
N ALA A 95 -4.63 -4.89 -14.70
CA ALA A 95 -4.42 -6.24 -15.18
C ALA A 95 -5.72 -7.06 -15.23
N ASP A 96 -6.64 -6.78 -14.31
CA ASP A 96 -7.93 -7.45 -14.22
C ASP A 96 -9.02 -6.51 -13.63
N THR A 97 -10.28 -6.79 -13.95
CA THR A 97 -11.45 -6.02 -13.50
C THR A 97 -12.40 -6.93 -12.73
N ARG A 98 -12.86 -6.47 -11.56
CA ARG A 98 -13.79 -7.22 -10.68
C ARG A 98 -15.06 -6.42 -10.45
N GLU A 99 -16.12 -7.09 -10.01
CA GLU A 99 -17.40 -6.42 -9.67
C GLU A 99 -17.16 -5.26 -8.69
N ASN A 100 -16.40 -5.51 -7.62
CA ASN A 100 -16.10 -4.54 -6.57
C ASN A 100 -14.68 -3.96 -6.65
N GLY A 101 -14.10 -3.82 -7.84
CA GLY A 101 -12.81 -3.14 -7.98
C GLY A 101 -12.03 -3.48 -9.23
N MET A 102 -10.71 -3.36 -9.13
CA MET A 102 -9.76 -3.69 -10.18
C MET A 102 -8.45 -4.18 -9.56
N THR A 103 -7.66 -4.89 -10.35
CA THR A 103 -6.32 -5.33 -9.96
C THR A 103 -5.31 -4.53 -10.77
N LEU A 104 -4.46 -3.78 -10.07
CA LEU A 104 -3.31 -3.12 -10.67
C LEU A 104 -2.14 -4.09 -10.71
N LEU A 105 -1.38 -4.06 -11.80
CA LEU A 105 -0.09 -4.70 -11.91
C LEU A 105 0.95 -3.61 -12.19
N ALA A 106 1.93 -3.48 -11.30
CA ALA A 106 2.97 -2.46 -11.38
C ALA A 106 4.35 -3.09 -11.58
N LEU A 107 5.21 -2.38 -12.30
CA LEU A 107 6.62 -2.73 -12.46
C LEU A 107 7.43 -1.86 -11.50
N VAL A 108 8.09 -2.49 -10.54
CA VAL A 108 8.76 -1.79 -9.44
C VAL A 108 10.21 -2.21 -9.35
N ASP A 109 11.10 -1.24 -9.14
CA ASP A 109 12.47 -1.52 -8.69
C ASP A 109 12.49 -1.61 -7.16
N LEU A 110 12.84 -2.78 -6.66
CA LEU A 110 12.92 -3.09 -5.23
C LEU A 110 14.31 -2.85 -4.65
N SER A 111 15.27 -2.37 -5.44
CA SER A 111 16.62 -2.08 -4.93
C SER A 111 16.61 -1.09 -3.76
N LYS A 112 17.42 -1.36 -2.73
CA LYS A 112 17.70 -0.36 -1.68
C LYS A 112 18.69 0.70 -2.16
N LYS A 113 19.55 0.32 -3.10
CA LYS A 113 20.56 1.15 -3.73
C LYS A 113 20.46 1.03 -5.26
N PRO A 114 19.56 1.81 -5.90
CA PRO A 114 19.31 1.72 -7.33
C PRO A 114 20.53 2.00 -8.21
N ASP A 115 21.55 2.70 -7.68
CA ASP A 115 22.80 3.00 -8.39
C ASP A 115 23.80 1.83 -8.41
N GLU A 116 23.68 0.86 -7.51
CA GLU A 116 24.59 -0.29 -7.40
C GLU A 116 24.00 -1.58 -7.98
N PHE A 117 22.70 -1.81 -7.75
CA PHE A 117 22.00 -3.02 -8.17
C PHE A 117 20.53 -2.71 -8.42
N THR A 118 19.96 -3.22 -9.50
CA THR A 118 18.53 -3.03 -9.82
C THR A 118 17.80 -4.37 -9.74
N GLN A 119 16.76 -4.45 -8.90
CA GLN A 119 15.96 -5.66 -8.75
C GLN A 119 14.53 -5.37 -9.18
N TRP A 120 14.19 -5.73 -10.40
CA TRP A 120 12.83 -5.53 -10.90
C TRP A 120 11.87 -6.58 -10.34
N ALA A 121 10.64 -6.16 -10.13
CA ALA A 121 9.55 -7.02 -9.73
C ALA A 121 8.21 -6.56 -10.32
N LEU A 122 7.33 -7.52 -10.54
CA LEU A 122 5.91 -7.27 -10.76
C LEU A 122 5.17 -7.34 -9.43
N VAL A 123 4.33 -6.35 -9.19
CA VAL A 123 3.55 -6.25 -7.96
C VAL A 123 2.08 -6.13 -8.31
N ALA A 124 1.27 -7.07 -7.84
CA ALA A 124 -0.18 -7.00 -7.98
C ALA A 124 -0.78 -6.27 -6.77
N ARG A 125 -1.79 -5.43 -7.02
CA ARG A 125 -2.50 -4.73 -5.95
C ARG A 125 -3.97 -4.59 -6.26
N ASP A 126 -4.78 -4.88 -5.25
CA ASP A 126 -6.22 -4.68 -5.29
C ASP A 126 -6.59 -3.25 -4.96
N VAL A 127 -7.45 -2.69 -5.79
CA VAL A 127 -7.96 -1.33 -5.65
C VAL A 127 -9.45 -1.34 -5.93
N HIS A 128 -10.25 -0.70 -5.07
CA HIS A 128 -11.69 -0.59 -5.25
C HIS A 128 -12.04 0.47 -6.29
N ASP A 129 -11.41 1.65 -6.18
CA ASP A 129 -11.66 2.76 -7.09
C ASP A 129 -10.45 3.68 -7.32
N ILE A 130 -10.37 4.24 -8.52
CA ILE A 130 -9.35 5.21 -8.92
C ILE A 130 -10.07 6.42 -9.53
N PRO A 131 -10.04 7.58 -8.86
CA PRO A 131 -10.73 8.78 -9.32
C PRO A 131 -10.33 9.16 -10.75
N GLY A 132 -11.34 9.42 -11.59
CA GLY A 132 -11.13 9.87 -12.97
C GLY A 132 -10.62 8.80 -13.93
N LEU A 133 -10.55 7.54 -13.50
CA LEU A 133 -10.12 6.42 -14.32
C LEU A 133 -11.30 5.48 -14.65
N ARG A 134 -11.23 4.76 -15.78
CA ARG A 134 -12.24 3.77 -16.15
C ARG A 134 -11.73 2.38 -15.77
N LYS A 135 -12.63 1.44 -15.46
CA LYS A 135 -12.26 0.05 -15.16
C LYS A 135 -12.02 -0.72 -16.47
N VAL A 136 -10.92 -0.43 -17.16
CA VAL A 136 -10.58 -1.05 -18.45
C VAL A 136 -9.23 -1.74 -18.37
N ILE A 137 -9.20 -3.03 -18.70
CA ILE A 137 -7.97 -3.83 -18.73
C ILE A 137 -6.95 -3.20 -19.69
N GLY A 138 -5.69 -3.13 -19.26
CA GLY A 138 -4.59 -2.51 -20.00
C GLY A 138 -4.51 -0.99 -19.85
N GLN A 139 -5.46 -0.35 -19.15
CA GLN A 139 -5.38 1.09 -18.93
C GLN A 139 -4.17 1.45 -18.08
N LYS A 140 -3.39 2.43 -18.57
CA LYS A 140 -2.19 2.96 -17.91
C LYS A 140 -2.56 3.82 -16.71
N VAL A 141 -2.01 3.48 -15.55
CA VAL A 141 -2.19 4.16 -14.26
C VAL A 141 -0.81 4.53 -13.71
N PRO A 142 -0.44 5.82 -13.70
CA PRO A 142 0.81 6.23 -13.08
C PRO A 142 0.70 6.12 -11.55
N CYS A 143 1.67 5.44 -10.95
CA CYS A 143 1.69 5.12 -9.52
C CYS A 143 3.02 5.56 -8.90
N VAL A 144 3.05 5.68 -7.58
CA VAL A 144 4.29 5.71 -6.80
C VAL A 144 4.44 4.38 -6.06
N ALA A 145 5.66 3.85 -5.98
CA ALA A 145 5.92 2.62 -5.23
C ALA A 145 6.33 2.95 -3.79
N VAL A 146 5.50 2.56 -2.82
CA VAL A 146 5.89 2.60 -1.41
C VAL A 146 6.55 1.26 -1.08
N THR A 147 7.87 1.27 -0.96
CA THR A 147 8.65 0.07 -0.62
C THR A 147 8.74 -0.12 0.89
N GLY A 148 8.89 -1.37 1.32
CA GLY A 148 9.03 -1.71 2.73
C GLY A 148 9.66 -3.09 2.93
N SER A 149 9.97 -3.38 4.20
CA SER A 149 10.44 -4.69 4.63
C SER A 149 9.50 -5.20 5.71
N GLU A 150 9.03 -6.43 5.55
CA GLU A 150 8.19 -7.09 6.54
C GLU A 150 9.01 -7.55 7.78
N LYS A 151 10.31 -7.78 7.59
CA LYS A 151 11.23 -8.18 8.65
C LYS A 151 12.25 -7.08 8.92
N VAL A 152 12.32 -6.63 10.17
CA VAL A 152 13.23 -5.57 10.64
C VAL A 152 14.71 -5.97 10.51
N LEU A 153 15.03 -7.27 10.47
CA LEU A 153 16.41 -7.79 10.56
C LEU A 153 17.02 -8.35 9.26
N HIS A 154 16.37 -8.29 8.09
CA HIS A 154 16.96 -8.90 6.88
C HIS A 154 17.96 -7.98 6.14
N LYS A 155 19.20 -8.47 6.03
CA LYS A 155 20.34 -7.96 5.24
C LYS A 155 20.19 -8.15 3.71
N LYS A 156 18.97 -8.07 3.16
CA LYS A 156 18.81 -8.10 1.70
C LYS A 156 19.10 -6.71 1.14
N ASP A 157 19.73 -6.66 -0.03
CA ASP A 157 20.00 -5.43 -0.79
C ASP A 157 18.76 -4.90 -1.53
N TYR A 158 17.63 -5.58 -1.41
CA TYR A 158 16.33 -5.20 -1.96
C TYR A 158 15.21 -5.28 -0.90
N TRP A 159 14.10 -4.59 -1.18
CA TRP A 159 12.87 -4.58 -0.40
C TRP A 159 12.02 -5.83 -0.69
N ASP A 160 11.46 -6.46 0.34
CA ASP A 160 10.61 -7.67 0.19
C ASP A 160 9.12 -7.32 -0.06
N LEU A 161 8.77 -6.04 -0.01
CA LEU A 161 7.41 -5.55 -0.21
C LEU A 161 7.45 -4.22 -0.98
N ALA A 162 6.53 -4.07 -1.92
CA ALA A 162 6.17 -2.78 -2.48
C ALA A 162 4.66 -2.64 -2.61
N THR A 163 4.17 -1.43 -2.45
CA THR A 163 2.75 -1.10 -2.59
C THR A 163 2.61 0.01 -3.62
N PRO A 164 2.14 -0.29 -4.85
CA PRO A 164 1.91 0.74 -5.86
C PRO A 164 0.68 1.56 -5.49
N MET A 165 0.84 2.88 -5.36
CA MET A 165 -0.21 3.83 -5.02
C MET A 165 -0.50 4.76 -6.21
N PRO A 166 -1.73 4.76 -6.77
CA PRO A 166 -2.09 5.66 -7.85
C PRO A 166 -1.90 7.13 -7.49
N ILE A 167 -1.29 7.91 -8.39
CA ILE A 167 -1.14 9.36 -8.19
C ILE A 167 -2.49 10.07 -8.12
N ALA A 168 -3.51 9.54 -8.80
CA ALA A 168 -4.89 10.03 -8.76
C ALA A 168 -5.54 9.99 -7.36
N TRP A 169 -4.95 9.27 -6.41
CA TRP A 169 -5.34 9.37 -5.00
C TRP A 169 -4.78 10.63 -4.33
N GLY A 170 -3.60 11.09 -4.73
CA GLY A 170 -2.96 12.28 -4.15
C GLY A 170 -3.41 13.60 -4.77
N THR A 171 -3.95 13.58 -5.98
CA THR A 171 -4.37 14.80 -6.70
C THR A 171 -5.52 14.52 -7.67
N THR A 172 -6.39 15.52 -7.87
CA THR A 172 -7.41 15.52 -8.91
C THR A 172 -6.94 16.22 -10.19
N ASP A 173 -5.77 16.84 -10.17
CA ASP A 173 -5.26 17.59 -11.29
C ASP A 173 -4.87 16.65 -12.44
N ARG A 174 -5.63 16.74 -13.53
CA ARG A 174 -5.43 15.90 -14.71
C ARG A 174 -4.10 16.20 -15.41
N THR A 175 -3.57 17.41 -15.29
CA THR A 175 -2.29 17.80 -15.88
C THR A 175 -1.15 17.05 -15.19
N VAL A 176 -1.12 17.06 -13.87
CA VAL A 176 -0.15 16.31 -13.04
C VAL A 176 -0.19 14.82 -13.37
N ILE A 177 -1.38 14.23 -13.48
CA ILE A 177 -1.53 12.80 -13.81
C ILE A 177 -1.02 12.51 -15.23
N ALA A 178 -1.33 13.38 -16.19
CA ALA A 178 -0.87 13.24 -17.57
C ALA A 178 0.65 13.38 -17.69
N ASP A 179 1.24 14.31 -16.95
CA ASP A 179 2.67 14.55 -16.91
C ASP A 179 3.40 13.37 -16.26
N ALA A 180 2.92 12.87 -15.12
CA ALA A 180 3.46 11.67 -14.50
C ALA A 180 3.44 10.47 -15.46
N ARG A 181 2.34 10.29 -16.21
CA ARG A 181 2.25 9.24 -17.23
C ARG A 181 3.26 9.41 -18.36
N ARG A 182 3.57 10.66 -18.76
CA ARG A 182 4.55 10.99 -19.81
C ARG A 182 5.99 10.83 -19.33
N THR A 183 6.27 11.09 -18.07
CA THR A 183 7.60 10.94 -17.47
C THR A 183 8.04 9.47 -17.44
N ILE A 184 7.10 8.53 -17.37
CA ILE A 184 7.41 7.10 -17.40
C ILE A 184 7.73 6.66 -18.84
N PRO A 185 8.93 6.06 -19.10
CA PRO A 185 9.32 5.60 -20.43
C PRO A 185 8.32 4.63 -21.04
N THR A 186 8.19 4.73 -22.37
CA THR A 186 7.35 3.82 -23.16
C THR A 186 7.76 2.36 -23.00
N THR A 187 9.06 2.07 -22.88
CA THR A 187 9.59 0.72 -22.67
C THR A 187 9.03 0.07 -21.40
N GLU A 188 8.90 0.80 -20.29
CA GLU A 188 8.35 0.25 -19.05
C GLU A 188 6.85 -0.08 -19.20
N TRP A 189 6.11 0.72 -19.98
CA TRP A 189 4.72 0.43 -20.33
C TRP A 189 4.59 -0.81 -21.21
N ASP A 190 5.50 -1.00 -22.17
CA ASP A 190 5.48 -2.14 -23.09
C ASP A 190 5.85 -3.43 -22.37
N ILE A 191 6.81 -3.38 -21.44
CA ILE A 191 7.14 -4.50 -20.54
C ILE A 191 5.92 -4.91 -19.73
N LEU A 192 5.21 -3.97 -19.11
CA LEU A 192 4.00 -4.28 -18.34
C LEU A 192 2.89 -4.87 -19.21
N ALA A 193 2.68 -4.35 -20.41
CA ALA A 193 1.70 -4.90 -21.33
C ALA A 193 2.03 -6.35 -21.71
N ARG A 194 3.32 -6.65 -21.94
CA ARG A 194 3.83 -8.01 -22.23
C ARG A 194 3.69 -8.94 -21.02
N LEU A 195 4.04 -8.48 -19.83
CA LEU A 195 4.06 -9.29 -18.62
C LEU A 195 2.70 -9.37 -17.91
N ARG A 196 1.68 -8.63 -18.37
CA ARG A 196 0.30 -8.67 -17.86
C ARG A 196 -0.26 -10.09 -17.66
N PRO A 197 -0.08 -11.06 -18.59
CA PRO A 197 -0.61 -12.42 -18.43
C PRO A 197 -0.03 -13.17 -17.21
N ARG A 198 1.13 -12.73 -16.69
CA ARG A 198 1.75 -13.32 -15.50
C ARG A 198 1.07 -12.92 -14.19
N LEU A 199 -0.06 -12.19 -14.23
CA LEU A 199 -0.80 -11.80 -13.03
C LEU A 199 -1.06 -12.99 -12.09
N GLU A 200 -1.48 -14.13 -12.63
CA GLU A 200 -1.72 -15.35 -11.85
C GLU A 200 -0.45 -15.90 -11.17
N GLU A 201 0.72 -15.73 -11.80
CA GLU A 201 1.99 -16.08 -11.19
C GLU A 201 2.31 -15.13 -10.04
N VAL A 202 2.07 -13.83 -10.22
CA VAL A 202 2.29 -12.82 -9.18
C VAL A 202 1.45 -13.12 -7.94
N ARG A 203 0.17 -13.50 -8.12
CA ARG A 203 -0.74 -13.85 -7.02
C ARG A 203 -0.37 -15.10 -6.25
N LYS A 204 0.38 -16.01 -6.87
CA LYS A 204 0.88 -17.22 -6.19
C LYS A 204 2.10 -16.91 -5.34
N GLN A 205 2.78 -15.79 -5.58
CA GLN A 205 3.94 -15.40 -4.81
C GLN A 205 3.55 -14.79 -3.47
N ARG A 206 4.49 -14.85 -2.53
CA ARG A 206 4.34 -14.17 -1.25
C ARG A 206 4.26 -12.66 -1.47
N ASN A 207 3.33 -12.02 -0.77
CA ASN A 207 3.09 -10.57 -0.82
C ASN A 207 2.65 -10.02 -2.19
N ASP A 208 2.17 -10.88 -3.11
CA ASP A 208 1.83 -10.48 -4.48
C ASP A 208 3.02 -9.81 -5.22
N VAL A 209 4.25 -10.24 -4.91
CA VAL A 209 5.49 -9.74 -5.52
C VAL A 209 6.21 -10.86 -6.26
N LEU A 210 6.37 -10.70 -7.57
CA LEU A 210 7.15 -11.61 -8.42
C LEU A 210 8.44 -10.92 -8.85
N LEU A 211 9.58 -11.42 -8.39
CA LEU A 211 10.89 -10.96 -8.85
C LEU A 211 11.07 -11.34 -10.33
N LEU A 212 11.55 -10.38 -11.12
CA LEU A 212 11.87 -10.59 -12.53
C LEU A 212 13.35 -10.93 -12.68
N ASN A 213 13.64 -11.82 -13.62
CA ASN A 213 15.00 -12.14 -14.04
C ASN A 213 15.41 -11.21 -15.20
N GLU A 214 16.71 -11.13 -15.50
CA GLU A 214 17.20 -10.34 -16.64
C GLU A 214 16.59 -10.76 -17.98
N GLU A 215 16.23 -12.04 -18.13
CA GLU A 215 15.58 -12.58 -19.33
C GLU A 215 14.17 -12.03 -19.57
N ASP A 216 13.49 -11.60 -18.50
CA ASP A 216 12.15 -11.02 -18.57
C ASP A 216 12.16 -9.55 -19.01
N LEU A 217 13.35 -8.93 -19.04
CA LEU A 217 13.55 -7.53 -19.36
C LEU A 217 14.12 -7.40 -20.79
N PRO A 218 13.69 -6.39 -21.56
CA PRO A 218 14.29 -6.11 -22.85
C PRO A 218 15.76 -5.70 -22.64
N LYS A 219 16.64 -6.21 -23.51
CA LYS A 219 18.04 -5.77 -23.60
C LYS A 219 18.15 -4.34 -24.12
#